data_AF-A0A7Y9SIY8-F1
#
_entry.id   AF-A0A7Y9SIY8-F1
#
_cell.length_a   1.000
_cell.length_b   1.000
_cell.length_c   1.000
_cell.angle_alpha   90.00
_cell.angle_beta   90.00
_cell.angle_gamma   90.00
#
_symmetry.space_group_name_H-M   'P 1'
#
loop_
_entity.id
_entity.type
_entity.pdbx_description
1 polymer ?
#
loop_
_entity_poly.entity_id
_entity_poly.type
_entity_poly.pdbx_seq_one_letter_code
_entity_poly.pdbx_strand_id
1 'polypeptide(L)'
;MTGILSTDVDIPDIQPDFSAPFFQGFQVIASYILAGAMLVVLIMLIIAGAALAFRGLASDRVRTWAGENILWIFIAAAVLGAASGLFAWFVNFDFGF
;
A
#
# COMPACT_ATOMS: atom_id res chain seq x y z
N MET A 1 29.19 37.76 41.16
CA MET A 1 28.08 36.91 40.69
C MET A 1 27.84 37.25 39.23
N THR A 2 28.49 36.51 38.34
CA THR A 2 28.36 36.65 36.89
C THR A 2 27.17 35.84 36.42
N GLY A 3 26.06 36.51 36.11
CA GLY A 3 24.89 35.88 35.50
C GLY A 3 25.22 35.54 34.05
N ILE A 4 25.33 34.24 33.76
CA ILE A 4 25.43 33.73 32.40
C ILE A 4 24.08 33.96 31.75
N LEU A 5 24.00 34.93 30.83
CA LEU A 5 22.87 35.03 29.92
C LEU A 5 23.04 33.90 28.91
N SER A 6 22.32 32.79 29.13
CA SER A 6 22.08 31.82 28.06
C SER A 6 21.41 32.59 26.94
N THR A 7 22.16 32.83 25.86
CA THR A 7 21.59 33.18 24.56
C THR A 7 20.76 31.99 24.09
N ASP A 8 19.56 31.86 24.65
CA ASP A 8 18.51 31.02 24.11
C ASP A 8 18.13 31.64 22.76
N VAL A 9 18.78 31.14 21.72
CA VAL A 9 18.33 31.32 20.35
C VAL A 9 17.00 30.58 20.29
N ASP A 10 15.89 31.31 20.28
CA ASP A 10 14.57 30.79 19.95
C ASP A 10 14.64 30.23 18.52
N ILE A 11 15.00 28.97 18.40
CA ILE A 11 14.93 28.22 17.16
C ILE A 11 13.43 27.97 16.95
N PRO A 12 12.79 28.58 15.94
CA PRO A 12 11.39 28.28 15.66
C PRO A 12 11.25 26.79 15.40
N ASP A 13 10.23 26.15 15.99
CA ASP A 13 9.96 24.73 15.77
C ASP A 13 9.80 24.48 14.26
N ILE A 14 10.81 23.81 13.67
CA ILE A 14 10.76 23.38 12.28
C ILE A 14 9.78 22.21 12.24
N GLN A 15 8.51 22.50 11.98
CA GLN A 15 7.54 21.45 11.71
C GLN A 15 7.76 20.97 10.27
N PRO A 16 7.92 19.65 10.05
CA PRO A 16 7.96 19.11 8.69
C PRO A 16 6.65 19.46 7.98
N ASP A 17 6.75 20.29 6.94
CA ASP A 17 5.60 20.69 6.13
C ASP A 17 5.24 19.57 5.14
N PHE A 18 4.38 18.66 5.59
CA PHE A 18 3.81 17.59 4.76
C PHE A 18 2.75 18.09 3.75
N SER A 19 2.42 19.39 3.75
CA SER A 19 1.53 20.01 2.78
C SER A 19 2.26 20.53 1.53
N ALA A 20 3.58 20.38 1.49
CA ALA A 20 4.37 20.83 0.35
C ALA A 20 3.95 20.10 -0.96
N PRO A 21 3.86 20.80 -2.11
CA PRO A 21 3.34 20.25 -3.37
C PRO A 21 4.03 18.97 -3.87
N PHE A 22 5.28 18.73 -3.48
CA PHE A 22 6.00 17.51 -3.84
C PHE A 22 5.47 16.26 -3.11
N PHE A 23 4.98 16.40 -1.88
CA PHE A 23 4.33 15.30 -1.14
C PHE A 23 3.00 14.93 -1.80
N GLN A 24 2.24 15.92 -2.28
CA GLN A 24 1.03 15.67 -3.08
C GLN A 24 1.34 14.95 -4.41
N GLY A 25 2.41 15.35 -5.12
CA GLY A 25 2.83 14.66 -6.34
C GLY A 25 3.25 13.20 -6.10
N PHE A 26 4.02 12.95 -5.04
CA PHE A 26 4.39 11.59 -4.63
C PHE A 26 3.17 10.76 -4.21
N GLN A 27 2.22 11.37 -3.50
CA GLN A 27 0.97 10.73 -3.09
C GLN A 27 0.16 10.21 -4.27
N VAL A 28 -0.01 11.03 -5.31
CA VAL A 28 -0.75 10.66 -6.53
C VAL A 28 -0.07 9.51 -7.28
N ILE A 29 1.26 9.54 -7.42
CA ILE A 29 1.98 8.45 -8.10
C ILE A 29 1.91 7.16 -7.29
N ALA A 30 2.10 7.25 -5.97
CA ALA A 30 2.00 6.11 -5.07
C ALA A 30 0.60 5.49 -5.09
N SER A 31 -0.47 6.30 -5.14
CA SER A 31 -1.85 5.81 -5.21
C SER A 31 -2.13 5.05 -6.50
N TYR A 32 -1.65 5.54 -7.65
CA TYR A 32 -1.81 4.83 -8.93
C TYR A 32 -1.08 3.48 -8.96
N ILE A 33 0.14 3.41 -8.40
CA ILE A 33 0.90 2.16 -8.34
C ILE A 33 0.20 1.16 -7.40
N LEU A 34 -0.26 1.62 -6.24
CA LEU A 34 -0.97 0.79 -5.27
C LEU A 34 -2.29 0.28 -5.85
N ALA A 35 -3.08 1.14 -6.49
CA ALA A 35 -4.32 0.79 -7.15
C ALA A 35 -4.10 -0.23 -8.28
N GLY A 36 -3.05 -0.04 -9.09
CA GLY A 36 -2.65 -0.99 -10.13
C GLY A 36 -2.28 -2.36 -9.54
N ALA A 37 -1.48 -2.38 -8.47
CA ALA A 37 -1.09 -3.62 -7.79
C ALA A 37 -2.30 -4.36 -7.19
N MET A 38 -3.23 -3.61 -6.56
CA MET A 38 -4.47 -4.16 -6.02
C MET A 38 -5.34 -4.80 -7.12
N LEU A 39 -5.46 -4.15 -8.28
CA LEU A 39 -6.22 -4.68 -9.41
C LEU A 39 -5.61 -5.99 -9.95
N VAL A 40 -4.30 -6.03 -10.11
CA VAL A 40 -3.59 -7.23 -10.59
C VAL A 40 -3.79 -8.40 -9.63
N VAL A 41 -3.64 -8.17 -8.33
CA VAL A 41 -3.79 -9.21 -7.32
C VAL A 41 -5.24 -9.67 -7.18
N LEU A 42 -6.21 -8.75 -7.31
CA LEU A 42 -7.63 -9.09 -7.39
C LEU A 42 -7.93 -10.04 -8.55
N ILE A 43 -7.43 -9.72 -9.75
CA ILE A 43 -7.61 -10.57 -10.94
C ILE A 43 -6.98 -11.96 -10.71
N MET A 44 -5.78 -12.01 -10.13
CA MET A 44 -5.12 -13.29 -9.80
C MET A 44 -5.92 -14.12 -8.79
N LEU A 45 -6.49 -13.48 -7.76
CA LEU A 45 -7.36 -14.15 -6.79
C LEU A 45 -8.63 -14.70 -7.46
N ILE A 46 -9.26 -13.94 -8.35
CA ILE A 46 -10.45 -14.39 -9.08
C ILE A 46 -10.11 -15.61 -9.93
N ILE A 47 -9.00 -15.59 -10.67
CA ILE A 47 -8.58 -16.71 -11.52
C ILE A 47 -8.24 -17.93 -10.67
N ALA A 48 -7.47 -17.77 -9.60
CA ALA A 48 -7.11 -18.87 -8.71
C ALA A 48 -8.35 -19.47 -8.03
N GLY A 49 -9.22 -18.62 -7.47
CA GLY A 49 -10.48 -19.01 -6.85
C GLY A 49 -11.42 -19.72 -7.83
N ALA A 50 -11.59 -19.20 -9.04
CA ALA A 50 -12.39 -19.81 -10.09
C ALA A 50 -11.81 -21.17 -10.54
N ALA A 51 -10.49 -21.27 -10.70
CA ALA A 51 -9.82 -22.52 -11.10
C ALA A 51 -9.95 -23.63 -10.05
N LEU A 52 -9.98 -23.26 -8.76
CA LEU A 52 -10.20 -24.20 -7.65
C LEU A 52 -11.67 -24.56 -7.46
N ALA A 53 -12.58 -23.58 -7.60
CA ALA A 53 -14.03 -23.78 -7.43
C ALA A 53 -14.65 -24.59 -8.59
N PHE A 54 -14.23 -24.33 -9.83
CA PHE A 54 -14.79 -24.97 -11.02
C PHE A 54 -13.85 -26.06 -11.56
N ARG A 55 -13.84 -27.21 -10.87
CA ARG A 55 -13.01 -28.39 -11.19
C ARG A 55 -13.23 -29.02 -12.57
N GLY A 56 -14.28 -28.64 -13.31
CA GLY A 56 -14.65 -29.20 -14.62
C GLY A 56 -14.45 -28.28 -15.84
N LEU A 57 -14.09 -27.00 -15.63
CA LEU A 57 -13.95 -26.01 -16.71
C LEU A 57 -12.52 -25.45 -16.87
N ALA A 58 -11.67 -25.60 -15.86
CA ALA A 58 -10.29 -25.10 -15.89
C ALA A 58 -9.30 -26.14 -16.43
N SER A 59 -8.38 -25.72 -17.29
CA SER A 59 -7.32 -26.60 -17.81
C SER A 59 -6.39 -27.05 -16.68
N ASP A 60 -5.88 -28.28 -16.76
CA ASP A 60 -5.02 -28.87 -15.72
C ASP A 60 -3.81 -27.99 -15.37
N ARG A 61 -3.28 -27.26 -16.36
CA ARG A 61 -2.15 -26.32 -16.17
C ARG A 61 -2.52 -25.14 -15.25
N VAL A 62 -3.70 -24.54 -15.43
CA VAL A 62 -4.15 -23.40 -14.61
C VAL A 62 -4.46 -23.86 -13.20
N ARG A 63 -4.93 -25.09 -13.03
CA ARG A 63 -5.29 -25.65 -11.73
C ARG A 63 -4.07 -26.04 -10.89
N THR A 64 -3.06 -26.65 -11.50
CA THR A 64 -1.77 -26.92 -10.82
C THR A 64 -1.07 -25.62 -10.44
N TRP A 65 -1.03 -24.64 -11.35
CA TRP A 65 -0.48 -23.32 -11.06
C TRP A 65 -1.25 -22.61 -9.93
N ALA A 66 -2.59 -22.64 -9.97
CA ALA A 66 -3.42 -22.04 -8.92
C ALA A 66 -3.24 -22.75 -7.58
N GLY A 67 -3.14 -24.09 -7.56
CA GLY A 67 -2.88 -24.84 -6.33
C GLY A 67 -1.53 -24.52 -5.70
N GLU A 68 -0.49 -24.33 -6.51
CA GLU A 68 0.87 -24.01 -6.03
C GLU A 68 1.01 -22.54 -5.60
N ASN A 69 0.33 -21.62 -6.30
CA ASN A 69 0.49 -20.18 -6.09
C ASN A 69 -0.63 -19.54 -5.25
N ILE A 70 -1.75 -20.23 -4.96
CA ILE A 70 -2.87 -19.60 -4.24
C ILE A 70 -2.47 -19.05 -2.87
N LEU A 71 -1.64 -19.78 -2.12
CA LEU A 71 -1.19 -19.31 -0.80
C LEU A 71 -0.40 -18.01 -0.92
N TRP A 72 0.50 -17.92 -1.90
CA TRP A 72 1.30 -16.73 -2.17
C TRP A 72 0.44 -15.56 -2.65
N ILE A 73 -0.53 -15.81 -3.53
CA ILE A 73 -1.47 -14.80 -4.01
C ILE A 73 -2.33 -14.28 -2.83
N PHE A 74 -2.76 -15.17 -1.93
CA PHE A 74 -3.56 -14.81 -0.76
C PHE A 74 -2.76 -13.98 0.25
N ILE A 75 -1.50 -14.34 0.49
CA ILE A 75 -0.58 -13.57 1.33
C ILE A 75 -0.28 -12.21 0.70
N ALA A 76 -0.01 -12.16 -0.61
CA ALA A 76 0.22 -10.89 -1.32
C ALA A 76 -1.02 -9.98 -1.24
N ALA A 77 -2.22 -10.53 -1.39
CA ALA A 77 -3.47 -9.78 -1.23
C ALA A 77 -3.66 -9.25 0.19
N ALA A 78 -3.40 -10.08 1.21
CA ALA A 78 -3.49 -9.68 2.60
C ALA A 78 -2.48 -8.57 2.95
N VAL A 79 -1.24 -8.67 2.47
CA VAL A 79 -0.19 -7.68 2.72
C VAL A 79 -0.48 -6.37 1.99
N LEU A 80 -0.91 -6.41 0.72
CA LEU A 80 -1.28 -5.21 -0.02
C LEU A 80 -2.52 -4.53 0.56
N GLY A 81 -3.53 -5.31 0.98
CA GLY A 81 -4.70 -4.81 1.66
C GLY A 81 -4.37 -4.18 3.02
N ALA A 82 -3.53 -4.83 3.82
CA ALA A 82 -3.06 -4.31 5.10
C ALA A 82 -2.21 -3.04 4.93
N ALA A 83 -1.31 -3.02 3.94
CA ALA A 83 -0.53 -1.83 3.60
C ALA A 83 -1.45 -0.68 3.19
N SER A 84 -2.38 -0.91 2.27
CA SER A 84 -3.39 0.09 1.86
C SER A 84 -4.15 0.68 3.06
N GLY A 85 -4.64 -0.17 3.96
CA GLY A 85 -5.33 0.27 5.18
C GLY A 85 -4.44 1.04 6.16
N LEU A 86 -3.17 0.64 6.31
CA LEU A 86 -2.18 1.35 7.13
C LEU A 86 -1.84 2.72 6.55
N PHE A 87 -1.66 2.83 5.22
CA PHE A 87 -1.42 4.11 4.56
C PHE A 87 -2.63 5.05 4.63
N ALA A 88 -3.85 4.51 4.51
CA ALA A 88 -5.08 5.27 4.75
C ALA A 88 -5.14 5.81 6.19
N TRP A 89 -4.81 4.97 7.18
CA TRP A 89 -4.93 5.29 8.60
C TRP A 89 -3.87 6.27 9.12
N PHE A 90 -2.60 6.08 8.74
CA PHE A 90 -1.50 6.88 9.30
C PHE A 90 -1.35 8.27 8.69
N VAL A 91 -1.86 8.51 7.48
CA VAL A 91 -1.56 9.76 6.76
C VAL A 91 -2.81 10.53 6.32
N ASN A 92 -4.04 10.06 6.64
CA ASN A 92 -5.27 10.54 5.94
C ASN A 92 -5.00 10.66 4.42
N PHE A 93 -4.23 9.71 3.88
CA PHE A 93 -3.80 9.75 2.49
C PHE A 93 -5.05 9.51 1.65
N ASP A 94 -5.57 10.58 1.07
CA ASP A 94 -6.59 10.50 0.05
C ASP A 94 -5.94 9.90 -1.21
N PHE A 95 -6.28 8.66 -1.52
CA PHE A 95 -5.77 7.97 -2.71
C PHE A 95 -6.40 8.51 -4.00
N GLY A 96 -7.35 9.47 -3.90
CA GLY A 96 -7.98 10.14 -5.04
C GLY A 96 -9.00 9.27 -5.76
N PHE A 97 -9.46 8.19 -5.12
CA PHE A 97 -10.53 7.29 -5.57
C PHE A 97 -11.36 6.78 -4.38
#